data_AF-A0A4Y2NV93-F1
#
_entry.id   AF-A0A4Y2NV93-F1
#
_cell.length_a   1.000
_cell.length_b   1.000
_cell.length_c   1.000
_cell.angle_alpha   90.00
_cell.angle_beta   90.00
_cell.angle_gamma   90.00
#
_symmetry.space_group_name_H-M   'P 1'
#
loop_
_entity.id
_entity.type
_entity.pdbx_description
1 polymer ?
#
loop_
_entity_poly.entity_id
_entity_poly.type
_entity_poly.pdbx_seq_one_letter_code
_entity_poly.pdbx_strand_id
1 'polypeptide(L)'
;MFLSVKSCKKEDLILVAKEIGENAPPMAKICDVKEIILNSDEYKCDPDFVKGILENTVTDRKLQEEKELEKMNKKQEQEFELEKIKQQQEFEKLKINSELELTRMQTQNHNQGVIYQQIPETSNAKKRFTLPKLQLRQFGDDLKDWLPFWSQFEYIDKVDDIAPEKKFQYLVQVTVVGSRAREVVESFPPTGENYAKAVDSLKARFGREDL
;
A
#
# COMPACT_ATOMS: atom_id res chain seq x y z
N MET A 1 16.91 -40.33 -19.78
CA MET A 1 15.98 -39.49 -20.58
C MET A 1 14.74 -39.04 -19.78
N PHE A 2 14.24 -39.80 -18.80
CA PHE A 2 13.15 -39.40 -17.90
C PHE A 2 13.44 -38.19 -16.98
N LEU A 3 14.71 -38.00 -16.57
CA LEU A 3 15.11 -36.96 -15.61
C LEU A 3 15.43 -35.58 -16.22
N SER A 4 15.21 -35.41 -17.54
CA SER A 4 15.55 -34.15 -18.23
C SER A 4 14.43 -33.10 -18.20
N VAL A 5 13.29 -33.41 -17.58
CA VAL A 5 12.19 -32.45 -17.41
C VAL A 5 12.64 -31.37 -16.43
N LYS A 6 13.08 -30.22 -16.98
CA LYS A 6 13.48 -29.05 -16.20
C LYS A 6 12.32 -28.67 -15.26
N SER A 7 12.62 -28.25 -14.03
CA SER A 7 11.64 -27.78 -13.01
C SER A 7 10.69 -28.81 -12.39
N CYS A 8 10.97 -30.11 -12.53
CA CYS A 8 10.26 -31.17 -11.80
C CYS A 8 10.55 -31.10 -10.28
N LYS A 9 9.48 -31.13 -9.47
CA LYS A 9 9.52 -31.17 -8.00
C LYS A 9 9.24 -32.59 -7.49
N LYS A 10 9.48 -32.83 -6.20
CA LYS A 10 9.23 -34.13 -5.56
C LYS A 10 7.76 -34.53 -5.66
N GLU A 11 6.88 -33.54 -5.50
CA GLU A 11 5.43 -33.70 -5.51
C GLU A 11 4.94 -34.18 -6.88
N ASP A 12 5.55 -33.69 -7.96
CA ASP A 12 5.25 -34.13 -9.33
C ASP A 12 5.57 -35.62 -9.51
N LEU A 13 6.71 -36.07 -8.98
CA LEU A 13 7.12 -37.47 -9.04
C LEU A 13 6.22 -38.38 -8.21
N ILE A 14 5.78 -37.93 -7.03
CA ILE A 14 4.83 -38.69 -6.21
C ILE A 14 3.49 -38.84 -6.96
N LEU A 15 3.03 -37.79 -7.64
CA LEU A 15 1.80 -37.85 -8.41
C LEU A 15 1.93 -38.81 -9.61
N VAL A 16 3.06 -38.76 -10.32
CA VAL A 16 3.35 -39.68 -11.43
C VAL A 16 3.42 -41.13 -10.94
N ALA A 17 4.09 -41.40 -9.82
CA ALA A 17 4.13 -42.74 -9.21
C ALA A 17 2.71 -43.25 -8.93
N LYS A 18 1.86 -42.40 -8.35
CA LYS A 18 0.46 -42.75 -8.10
C LYS A 18 -0.32 -43.03 -9.39
N GLU A 19 -0.09 -42.26 -10.46
CA GLU A 19 -0.79 -42.39 -11.74
C GLU A 19 -0.43 -43.69 -12.47
N ILE A 20 0.82 -44.15 -12.34
CA ILE A 20 1.27 -45.45 -12.87
C ILE A 20 0.94 -46.63 -11.92
N GLY A 21 0.15 -46.42 -10.86
CA GLY A 21 -0.26 -47.47 -9.93
C GLY A 21 0.73 -47.81 -8.82
N GLU A 22 1.85 -47.09 -8.72
CA GLU A 22 2.86 -47.25 -7.68
C GLU A 22 2.56 -46.41 -6.44
N ASN A 23 2.96 -46.89 -5.26
CA ASN A 23 2.80 -46.15 -4.01
C ASN A 23 4.11 -45.51 -3.57
N ALA A 24 4.22 -44.19 -3.73
CA ALA A 24 5.35 -43.41 -3.23
C ALA A 24 4.98 -42.69 -1.92
N PRO A 25 5.62 -43.00 -0.78
CA PRO A 25 5.35 -42.31 0.48
C PRO A 25 5.64 -40.80 0.38
N PRO A 26 4.78 -39.91 0.92
CA PRO A 26 5.01 -38.46 0.87
C PRO A 26 6.32 -38.02 1.53
N MET A 27 6.82 -38.79 2.49
CA MET A 27 8.06 -38.53 3.21
C MET A 27 9.31 -39.11 2.55
N ALA A 28 9.17 -39.98 1.54
CA ALA A 28 10.30 -40.62 0.86
C ALA A 28 11.23 -39.58 0.20
N LYS A 29 12.52 -39.89 0.06
CA LYS A 29 13.42 -38.95 -0.63
C LYS A 29 13.14 -38.97 -2.13
N ILE A 30 13.49 -37.89 -2.81
CA ILE A 30 13.35 -37.79 -4.28
C ILE A 30 14.01 -38.98 -4.99
N CYS A 31 15.17 -39.43 -4.50
CA CYS A 31 15.88 -40.58 -5.05
C CYS A 31 15.05 -41.87 -4.93
N ASP A 32 14.46 -42.13 -3.77
CA ASP A 32 13.65 -43.33 -3.50
C ASP A 32 12.39 -43.34 -4.38
N VAL A 33 11.72 -42.18 -4.52
CA VAL A 33 10.55 -42.04 -5.40
C VAL A 33 10.92 -42.27 -6.87
N LYS A 34 12.07 -41.77 -7.31
CA LYS A 34 12.58 -42.03 -8.68
C LYS A 34 12.85 -43.51 -8.89
N GLU A 35 13.43 -44.18 -7.90
CA GLU A 35 13.74 -45.61 -7.98
C GLU A 35 12.47 -46.45 -8.10
N ILE A 36 11.41 -46.12 -7.35
CA ILE A 36 10.09 -46.76 -7.47
C ILE A 36 9.57 -46.64 -8.90
N ILE A 37 9.56 -45.41 -9.46
CA ILE A 37 9.06 -45.17 -10.83
C ILE A 37 9.89 -45.93 -11.87
N LEU A 38 11.22 -45.90 -11.76
CA LEU A 38 12.11 -46.58 -12.70
C LEU A 38 12.00 -48.11 -12.65
N ASN A 39 11.59 -48.67 -11.50
CA ASN A 39 11.41 -50.09 -11.30
C ASN A 39 9.99 -50.60 -11.63
N SER A 40 9.02 -49.69 -11.84
CA SER A 40 7.65 -50.03 -12.23
C SER A 40 7.58 -50.77 -13.57
N ASP A 41 6.54 -51.59 -13.74
CA ASP A 41 6.32 -52.34 -14.97
C ASP A 41 5.91 -51.41 -16.13
N GLU A 42 5.15 -50.36 -15.84
CA GLU A 42 4.76 -49.30 -16.78
C GLU A 42 5.97 -48.57 -17.35
N TYR A 43 6.93 -48.18 -16.53
CA TYR A 43 8.14 -47.51 -17.01
C TYR A 43 9.03 -48.43 -17.86
N LYS A 44 9.12 -49.71 -17.49
CA LYS A 44 9.89 -50.71 -18.27
C LYS A 44 9.22 -51.03 -19.61
N CYS A 45 7.89 -51.03 -19.64
CA CYS A 45 7.10 -51.30 -20.82
C CYS A 45 7.10 -50.12 -21.79
N ASP A 46 6.85 -48.90 -21.30
CA ASP A 46 6.80 -47.68 -22.11
C ASP A 46 7.37 -46.46 -21.33
N PRO A 47 8.68 -46.20 -21.45
CA PRO A 47 9.30 -45.04 -20.81
C PRO A 47 8.77 -43.68 -21.31
N ASP A 48 8.31 -43.61 -22.55
CA ASP A 48 7.82 -42.36 -23.16
C ASP A 48 6.42 -42.02 -22.65
N PHE A 49 5.58 -43.02 -22.38
CA PHE A 49 4.30 -42.84 -21.70
C PHE A 49 4.47 -42.19 -20.33
N VAL A 50 5.35 -42.74 -19.48
CA VAL A 50 5.59 -42.20 -18.12
C VAL A 50 6.23 -40.81 -18.20
N LYS A 51 7.08 -40.54 -19.21
CA LYS A 51 7.60 -39.20 -19.48
C LYS A 51 6.48 -38.21 -19.84
N GLY A 52 5.50 -38.62 -20.64
CA GLY A 52 4.33 -37.81 -20.97
C GLY A 52 3.48 -37.46 -19.74
N ILE A 53 3.26 -38.42 -18.83
CA ILE A 53 2.57 -38.16 -17.55
C ILE A 53 3.32 -37.11 -16.73
N LEU A 54 4.65 -37.23 -16.64
CA LEU A 54 5.48 -36.27 -15.90
C LEU A 54 5.42 -34.87 -16.52
N GLU A 55 5.49 -34.76 -17.84
CA GLU A 55 5.40 -33.49 -18.56
C GLU A 55 4.04 -32.81 -18.35
N ASN A 56 2.95 -33.57 -18.44
CA ASN A 56 1.60 -33.06 -18.17
C ASN A 56 1.46 -32.60 -16.72
N THR A 57 1.89 -33.41 -15.76
CA THR A 57 1.84 -33.09 -14.33
C THR A 57 2.58 -31.79 -14.01
N VAL A 58 3.80 -31.64 -14.54
CA VAL A 58 4.61 -30.43 -14.35
C VAL A 58 3.94 -29.21 -15.01
N THR A 59 3.32 -29.39 -16.17
CA THR A 59 2.62 -28.32 -16.90
C THR A 59 1.37 -27.87 -16.14
N ASP A 60 0.56 -28.81 -15.65
CA ASP A 60 -0.63 -28.52 -14.86
C ASP A 60 -0.30 -27.78 -13.56
N ARG A 61 0.76 -28.20 -12.86
CA ARG A 61 1.22 -27.48 -11.67
C ARG A 61 1.64 -26.04 -12.01
N LYS A 62 2.40 -25.84 -13.08
CA LYS A 62 2.82 -24.48 -13.50
C LYS A 62 1.62 -23.60 -13.85
N LEU A 63 0.66 -24.16 -14.57
CA LEU A 63 -0.58 -23.46 -14.90
C LEU A 63 -1.38 -23.10 -13.64
N GLN A 64 -1.39 -23.97 -12.64
CA GLN A 64 -2.03 -23.71 -11.35
C GLN A 64 -1.29 -22.61 -10.57
N GLU A 65 0.04 -22.67 -10.49
CA GLU A 65 0.89 -21.65 -9.86
C GLU A 65 0.66 -20.27 -10.51
N GLU A 66 0.59 -20.21 -11.85
CA GLU A 66 0.31 -18.99 -12.60
C GLU A 66 -1.10 -18.42 -12.31
N LYS A 67 -2.13 -19.28 -12.29
CA LYS A 67 -3.49 -18.87 -11.93
C LYS A 67 -3.59 -18.36 -10.49
N GLU A 68 -2.85 -18.93 -9.56
CA GLU A 68 -2.81 -18.47 -8.17
C GLU A 68 -2.10 -17.12 -8.04
N LEU A 69 -1.01 -16.93 -8.77
CA LEU A 69 -0.30 -15.66 -8.86
C LEU A 69 -1.21 -14.56 -9.46
N GLU A 70 -1.93 -14.86 -10.54
CA GLU A 70 -2.88 -13.94 -11.16
C GLU A 70 -4.00 -13.54 -10.18
N LYS A 71 -4.57 -14.51 -9.45
CA LYS A 71 -5.58 -14.24 -8.41
C LYS A 71 -5.04 -13.37 -7.30
N MET A 72 -3.81 -13.60 -6.86
CA MET A 72 -3.17 -12.79 -5.82
C MET A 72 -2.97 -11.34 -6.27
N ASN A 73 -2.45 -11.14 -7.50
CA ASN A 73 -2.26 -9.81 -8.08
C ASN A 73 -3.60 -9.08 -8.22
N LYS A 74 -4.63 -9.75 -8.74
CA LYS A 74 -5.98 -9.16 -8.87
C LYS A 74 -6.57 -8.79 -7.51
N LYS A 75 -6.34 -9.60 -6.48
CA LYS A 75 -6.78 -9.31 -5.11
C LYS A 75 -6.06 -8.08 -4.54
N GLN A 76 -4.75 -7.96 -4.76
CA GLN A 76 -3.98 -6.78 -4.34
C GLN A 76 -4.46 -5.51 -5.05
N GLU A 77 -4.71 -5.57 -6.36
CA GLU A 77 -5.23 -4.45 -7.14
C GLU A 77 -6.61 -4.00 -6.63
N GLN A 78 -7.50 -4.95 -6.33
CA GLN A 78 -8.80 -4.66 -5.73
C GLN A 78 -8.70 -4.03 -4.34
N GLU A 79 -7.76 -4.49 -3.51
CA GLU A 79 -7.53 -3.94 -2.18
C GLU A 79 -7.02 -2.49 -2.26
N PHE A 80 -6.13 -2.21 -3.22
CA PHE A 80 -5.64 -0.86 -3.48
C PHE A 80 -6.75 0.10 -3.92
N GLU A 81 -7.59 -0.31 -4.87
CA GLU A 81 -8.74 0.50 -5.32
C GLU A 81 -9.77 0.71 -4.20
N LEU A 82 -10.01 -0.30 -3.36
CA LEU A 82 -10.91 -0.17 -2.21
C LEU A 82 -10.40 0.86 -1.19
N GLU A 83 -9.09 0.85 -0.91
CA GLU A 83 -8.47 1.80 0.01
C GLU A 83 -8.55 3.24 -0.55
N LYS A 84 -8.39 3.40 -1.86
CA LYS A 84 -8.55 4.69 -2.55
C LYS A 84 -9.97 5.23 -2.43
N ILE A 85 -10.98 4.38 -2.62
CA ILE A 85 -12.39 4.76 -2.45
C ILE A 85 -12.68 5.15 -0.99
N LYS A 86 -12.14 4.40 -0.04
CA LYS A 86 -12.35 4.65 1.39
C LYS A 86 -11.76 6.01 1.81
N GLN A 87 -10.56 6.33 1.35
CA GLN A 87 -9.94 7.65 1.58
C GLN A 87 -10.77 8.78 0.96
N GLN A 88 -11.24 8.61 -0.27
CA GLN A 88 -12.10 9.60 -0.93
C GLN A 88 -13.37 9.87 -0.12
N GLN A 89 -14.03 8.82 0.36
CA GLN A 89 -15.23 8.94 1.19
C GLN A 89 -14.95 9.64 2.52
N GLU A 90 -13.80 9.38 3.14
CA GLU A 90 -13.42 10.04 4.39
C GLU A 90 -13.17 11.53 4.18
N PHE A 91 -12.52 11.90 3.07
CA PHE A 91 -12.32 13.29 2.69
C PHE A 91 -13.65 14.02 2.43
N GLU A 92 -14.59 13.38 1.74
CA GLU A 92 -15.93 13.95 1.51
C GLU A 92 -16.73 14.11 2.80
N LYS A 93 -16.69 13.12 3.71
CA LYS A 93 -17.31 13.25 5.03
C LYS A 93 -16.75 14.43 5.80
N LEU A 94 -15.44 14.64 5.73
CA LEU A 94 -14.78 15.76 6.38
C LEU A 94 -15.20 17.10 5.75
N LYS A 95 -15.30 17.16 4.42
CA LYS A 95 -15.77 18.34 3.68
C LYS A 95 -17.19 18.72 4.11
N ILE A 96 -18.11 17.77 4.11
CA ILE A 96 -19.51 17.97 4.53
C ILE A 96 -19.59 18.42 5.99
N ASN A 97 -18.81 17.80 6.89
CA ASN A 97 -18.83 18.16 8.30
C ASN A 97 -18.31 19.59 8.53
N SER A 98 -17.25 19.99 7.83
CA SER A 98 -16.72 21.35 7.88
C SER A 98 -17.74 22.38 7.35
N GLU A 99 -18.43 22.06 6.26
CA GLU A 99 -19.44 22.94 5.67
C GLU A 99 -20.63 23.13 6.61
N LEU A 100 -21.10 22.04 7.23
CA LEU A 100 -22.17 22.06 8.23
C LEU A 100 -21.81 22.91 9.46
N GLU A 101 -20.56 22.85 9.92
CA GLU A 101 -20.08 23.71 11.01
C GLU A 101 -20.06 25.19 10.62
N LEU A 102 -19.61 25.53 9.41
CA LEU A 102 -19.61 26.90 8.90
C LEU A 102 -21.03 27.47 8.82
N THR A 103 -22.00 26.69 8.33
CA THR A 103 -23.41 27.10 8.29
C THR A 103 -23.97 27.36 9.70
N ARG A 104 -23.67 26.50 10.67
CA ARG A 104 -24.11 26.68 12.07
C ARG A 104 -23.56 27.97 12.71
N MET A 105 -22.32 28.34 12.42
CA MET A 105 -21.72 29.59 12.93
C MET A 105 -22.33 30.86 12.32
N GLN A 106 -22.72 30.82 11.04
CA GLN A 106 -23.35 31.95 10.37
C GLN A 106 -24.75 32.25 10.93
N THR A 107 -25.53 31.22 11.30
CA THR A 107 -26.85 31.40 11.93
C THR A 107 -26.75 31.97 13.35
N GLN A 108 -25.63 31.73 14.05
CA GLN A 108 -25.42 32.24 15.41
C GLN A 108 -24.95 33.71 15.45
N ASN A 109 -24.30 34.20 14.38
CA ASN A 109 -23.80 35.57 14.27
C ASN A 109 -24.86 36.60 13.84
N HIS A 110 -25.99 36.18 13.28
CA HIS A 110 -27.06 37.11 12.88
C HIS A 110 -27.89 37.66 14.08
N ASN A 111 -27.69 37.12 15.29
CA ASN A 111 -28.49 37.48 16.47
C ASN A 111 -27.78 38.38 17.51
N GLN A 112 -26.60 38.95 17.22
CA GLN A 112 -25.94 39.89 18.13
C GLN A 112 -25.58 41.21 17.44
N GLY A 113 -26.61 42.02 17.20
CA GLY A 113 -26.46 43.47 17.19
C GLY A 113 -26.62 44.03 18.60
N VAL A 114 -25.76 45.00 18.94
CA VAL A 114 -25.79 46.00 20.03
C VAL A 114 -25.04 45.75 21.37
N ILE A 115 -24.06 46.65 21.58
CA ILE A 115 -23.61 47.36 22.81
C ILE A 115 -22.14 47.16 23.28
N TYR A 116 -21.54 48.30 23.60
CA TYR A 116 -20.13 48.69 23.77
C TYR A 116 -19.50 48.41 25.15
N GLN A 117 -18.15 48.40 25.17
CA GLN A 117 -17.23 49.14 26.08
C GLN A 117 -16.33 48.34 27.06
N GLN A 118 -15.01 48.64 26.94
CA GLN A 118 -13.87 48.57 27.89
C GLN A 118 -13.19 47.22 28.25
N ILE A 119 -11.85 47.22 28.13
CA ILE A 119 -10.87 46.14 28.40
C ILE A 119 -10.33 46.30 29.84
N PRO A 120 -9.96 45.24 30.59
CA PRO A 120 -8.55 44.82 30.60
C PRO A 120 -8.31 43.29 30.65
N GLU A 121 -7.30 42.87 29.88
CA GLU A 121 -6.42 41.70 30.03
C GLU A 121 -6.80 40.57 31.02
N THR A 122 -7.30 39.44 30.51
CA THR A 122 -6.97 38.10 31.06
C THR A 122 -7.09 37.02 29.97
N SER A 123 -6.03 36.24 29.79
CA SER A 123 -6.02 34.87 29.23
C SER A 123 -6.94 34.60 28.04
N ASN A 124 -6.54 34.99 26.83
CA ASN A 124 -7.21 34.49 25.63
C ASN A 124 -6.71 33.07 25.30
N ALA A 125 -7.27 32.10 26.03
CA ALA A 125 -7.32 30.71 25.59
C ALA A 125 -8.11 30.66 24.29
N LYS A 126 -7.41 30.87 23.17
CA LYS A 126 -7.94 30.61 21.83
C LYS A 126 -8.38 29.14 21.82
N LYS A 127 -9.67 28.89 21.99
CA LYS A 127 -10.30 27.58 21.82
C LYS A 127 -9.92 27.10 20.43
N ARG A 128 -8.92 26.22 20.38
CA ARG A 128 -8.53 25.53 19.16
C ARG A 128 -9.59 24.46 18.94
N PHE A 129 -10.56 24.76 18.09
CA PHE A 129 -11.49 23.75 17.58
C PHE A 129 -10.66 22.72 16.81
N THR A 130 -10.49 21.55 17.40
CA THR A 130 -9.87 20.39 16.75
C THR A 130 -10.93 19.70 15.91
N LEU A 131 -10.85 19.91 14.60
CA LEU A 131 -11.48 19.05 13.59
C LEU A 131 -10.98 17.60 13.78
N PRO A 132 -11.80 16.56 13.48
CA PRO A 132 -11.31 15.19 13.39
C PRO A 132 -10.19 15.17 12.34
N LYS A 133 -8.95 15.05 12.79
CA LYS A 133 -7.78 15.18 11.94
C LYS A 133 -7.74 13.97 11.01
N LEU A 134 -7.80 14.20 9.70
CA LEU A 134 -7.30 13.27 8.70
C LEU A 134 -5.93 12.80 9.19
N GLN A 135 -5.82 11.55 9.67
CA GLN A 135 -4.57 11.00 10.18
C GLN A 135 -3.71 10.58 8.98
N LEU A 136 -3.29 11.58 8.20
CA LEU A 136 -2.22 11.41 7.23
C LEU A 136 -1.01 10.90 8.00
N ARG A 137 -0.37 9.85 7.48
CA ARG A 137 0.82 9.27 8.10
C ARG A 137 1.85 10.39 8.26
N GLN A 138 2.25 10.64 9.50
CA GLN A 138 3.22 11.70 9.76
C GLN A 138 4.61 11.24 9.34
N PHE A 139 5.37 12.13 8.72
CA PHE A 139 6.74 11.89 8.33
C PHE A 139 7.69 12.67 9.24
N GLY A 140 8.62 11.94 9.85
CA GLY A 140 9.66 12.50 10.70
C GLY A 140 10.98 12.53 9.97
N ASP A 141 11.75 11.45 10.11
CA ASP A 141 13.14 11.39 9.65
C ASP A 141 13.51 10.08 8.95
N ASP A 142 12.70 9.03 9.13
CA ASP A 142 13.02 7.69 8.63
C ASP A 142 12.74 7.57 7.13
N LEU A 143 13.79 7.37 6.34
CA LEU A 143 13.71 7.16 4.89
C LEU A 143 12.83 5.96 4.52
N LYS A 144 12.71 4.94 5.37
CA LYS A 144 11.83 3.79 5.13
C LYS A 144 10.36 4.18 5.11
N ASP A 145 10.01 5.25 5.83
CA ASP A 145 8.67 5.79 5.88
C ASP A 145 8.40 6.84 4.80
N TRP A 146 9.42 7.25 4.03
CA TRP A 146 9.28 8.26 2.98
C TRP A 146 8.34 7.81 1.86
N LEU A 147 8.53 6.62 1.30
CA LEU A 147 7.69 6.13 0.20
C LEU A 147 6.21 5.97 0.62
N PRO A 148 5.89 5.31 1.76
CA PRO A 148 4.52 5.26 2.26
C PRO A 148 3.91 6.64 2.55
N PHE A 149 4.69 7.57 3.09
CA PHE A 149 4.26 8.95 3.31
C PHE A 149 3.96 9.67 2.00
N TRP A 150 4.93 9.67 1.07
CA TRP A 150 4.86 10.43 -0.16
C TRP A 150 3.71 9.93 -1.04
N SER A 151 3.46 8.63 -1.11
CA SER A 151 2.32 8.05 -1.83
C SER A 151 0.97 8.59 -1.35
N GLN A 152 0.80 8.83 -0.04
CA GLN A 152 -0.41 9.43 0.51
C GLN A 152 -0.48 10.94 0.26
N PHE A 153 0.65 11.64 0.43
CA PHE A 153 0.70 13.09 0.29
C PHE A 153 0.63 13.54 -1.19
N GLU A 154 1.12 12.75 -2.13
CA GLU A 154 1.11 13.04 -3.55
C GLU A 154 -0.31 13.22 -4.09
N TYR A 155 -1.29 12.51 -3.53
CA TYR A 155 -2.69 12.71 -3.88
C TYR A 155 -3.14 14.15 -3.58
N ILE A 156 -2.79 14.68 -2.41
CA ILE A 156 -3.06 16.07 -2.00
C ILE A 156 -2.29 17.07 -2.87
N ASP A 157 -1.04 16.75 -3.20
CA ASP A 157 -0.21 17.55 -4.10
C ASP A 157 -0.86 17.71 -5.48
N LYS A 158 -1.46 16.64 -6.01
CA LYS A 158 -2.13 16.59 -7.33
C LYS A 158 -3.55 17.15 -7.35
N VAL A 159 -4.20 17.42 -6.21
CA VAL A 159 -5.55 18.01 -6.22
C VAL A 159 -5.51 19.49 -6.60
N ASP A 160 -5.92 19.85 -7.82
CA ASP A 160 -5.94 21.25 -8.29
C ASP A 160 -6.97 22.13 -7.57
N ASP A 161 -8.00 21.55 -6.96
CA ASP A 161 -9.07 22.27 -6.23
C ASP A 161 -8.61 22.84 -4.87
N ILE A 162 -7.39 22.51 -4.42
CA ILE A 162 -6.84 22.99 -3.15
C ILE A 162 -5.82 24.09 -3.42
N ALA A 163 -6.06 25.28 -2.86
CA ALA A 163 -5.12 26.39 -2.93
C ALA A 163 -3.73 25.99 -2.39
N PRO A 164 -2.62 26.39 -3.04
CA PRO A 164 -1.27 26.03 -2.60
C PRO A 164 -0.96 26.41 -1.15
N GLU A 165 -1.53 27.50 -0.63
CA GLU A 165 -1.45 27.90 0.78
C GLU A 165 -2.03 26.83 1.71
N LYS A 166 -3.14 26.21 1.31
CA LYS A 166 -3.80 25.15 2.06
C LYS A 166 -3.00 23.85 1.97
N LYS A 167 -2.45 23.52 0.80
CA LYS A 167 -1.53 22.39 0.64
C LYS A 167 -0.28 22.54 1.52
N PHE A 168 0.26 23.75 1.64
CA PHE A 168 1.37 24.05 2.55
C PHE A 168 0.99 23.78 4.00
N GLN A 169 -0.18 24.25 4.44
CA GLN A 169 -0.66 23.98 5.80
C GLN A 169 -0.80 22.47 6.07
N TYR A 170 -1.24 21.69 5.09
CA TYR A 170 -1.27 20.23 5.18
C TYR A 170 0.15 19.65 5.28
N LEU A 171 1.09 20.09 4.43
CA LEU A 171 2.49 19.65 4.46
C LEU A 171 3.14 19.86 5.85
N VAL A 172 2.86 21.00 6.46
CA VAL A 172 3.25 21.31 7.83
C VAL A 172 2.60 20.30 8.79
N GLN A 173 1.29 20.09 8.73
CA GLN A 173 0.58 19.19 9.65
C GLN A 173 1.05 17.72 9.60
N VAL A 174 1.50 17.25 8.44
CA VAL A 174 1.98 15.88 8.24
C VAL A 174 3.46 15.68 8.53
N THR A 175 4.21 16.74 8.80
CA THR A 175 5.60 16.61 9.25
C THR A 175 5.68 16.67 10.78
N VAL A 176 6.44 15.73 11.37
CA VAL A 176 6.55 15.59 12.83
C VAL A 176 7.30 16.79 13.42
N VAL A 177 6.73 17.45 14.42
CA VAL A 177 7.40 18.60 15.09
C VAL A 177 8.74 18.17 15.67
N GLY A 178 9.81 18.92 15.37
CA GLY A 178 11.17 18.61 15.81
C GLY A 178 11.93 17.60 14.93
N SER A 179 11.32 17.13 13.84
CA SER A 179 12.00 16.32 12.82
C SER A 179 12.75 17.19 11.80
N ARG A 180 13.73 16.59 11.14
CA ARG A 180 14.46 17.15 10.00
C ARG A 180 13.53 17.42 8.81
N ALA A 181 12.49 16.61 8.60
CA ALA A 181 11.47 16.91 7.59
C ALA A 181 10.73 18.21 7.91
N ARG A 182 10.35 18.38 9.19
CA ARG A 182 9.68 19.60 9.65
C ARG A 182 10.57 20.84 9.52
N GLU A 183 11.85 20.74 9.87
CA GLU A 183 12.82 21.84 9.69
C GLU A 183 12.92 22.29 8.24
N VAL A 184 12.87 21.35 7.29
CA VAL A 184 12.91 21.66 5.85
C VAL A 184 11.64 22.39 5.42
N VAL A 185 10.48 21.95 5.87
CA VAL A 185 9.20 22.60 5.54
C VAL A 185 9.11 23.99 6.19
N GLU A 186 9.53 24.14 7.45
CA GLU A 186 9.52 25.42 8.18
C GLU A 186 10.61 26.41 7.73
N SER A 187 11.59 25.95 6.94
CA SER A 187 12.58 26.85 6.32
C SER A 187 11.97 27.79 5.26
N PHE A 188 10.73 27.51 4.85
CA PHE A 188 9.98 28.33 3.90
C PHE A 188 8.79 29.01 4.59
N PRO A 189 8.46 30.27 4.24
CA PRO A 189 7.23 30.90 4.69
C PRO A 189 6.01 30.08 4.24
N PRO A 190 4.98 29.90 5.10
CA PRO A 190 3.78 29.12 4.79
C PRO A 190 2.83 29.88 3.86
N THR A 191 3.30 30.13 2.64
CA THR A 191 2.60 30.82 1.55
C THR A 191 2.52 29.91 0.33
N GLY A 192 1.52 30.12 -0.53
CA GLY A 192 1.30 29.26 -1.69
C GLY A 192 2.45 29.29 -2.70
N GLU A 193 3.06 30.46 -2.90
CA GLU A 193 4.23 30.63 -3.77
C GLU A 193 5.45 29.80 -3.34
N ASN A 194 5.54 29.47 -2.05
CA ASN A 194 6.65 28.71 -1.49
C ASN A 194 6.33 27.23 -1.29
N TYR A 195 5.09 26.81 -1.54
CA TYR A 195 4.67 25.42 -1.43
C TYR A 195 5.50 24.49 -2.32
N ALA A 196 5.62 24.82 -3.61
CA ALA A 196 6.41 24.03 -4.55
C ALA A 196 7.87 23.89 -4.08
N LYS A 197 8.47 24.99 -3.61
CA LYS A 197 9.86 25.00 -3.10
C LYS A 197 10.05 24.13 -1.86
N ALA A 198 9.07 24.14 -0.95
CA ALA A 198 9.10 23.32 0.25
C ALA A 198 8.96 21.83 -0.08
N VAL A 199 8.05 21.48 -1.00
CA VAL A 199 7.88 20.10 -1.49
C VAL A 199 9.13 19.60 -2.21
N ASP A 200 9.70 20.40 -3.12
CA ASP A 200 10.89 20.03 -3.87
C ASP A 200 12.10 19.84 -2.94
N SER A 201 12.25 20.71 -1.94
CA SER A 201 13.31 20.60 -0.93
C SER A 201 13.14 19.35 -0.06
N LEU A 202 11.90 18.98 0.24
CA LEU A 202 11.59 17.76 0.99
C LEU A 202 11.89 16.51 0.15
N LYS A 203 11.46 16.47 -1.12
CA LYS A 203 11.79 15.40 -2.08
C LYS A 203 13.29 15.26 -2.29
N ALA A 204 14.02 16.37 -2.47
CA ALA A 204 15.47 16.33 -2.71
C ALA A 204 16.28 15.78 -1.53
N ARG A 205 15.76 15.92 -0.30
CA ARG A 205 16.40 15.40 0.93
C ARG A 205 16.03 13.96 1.24
N PHE A 206 14.78 13.55 1.03
CA PHE A 206 14.27 12.27 1.51
C PHE A 206 13.83 11.31 0.40
N GLY A 207 13.60 11.80 -0.82
CA GLY A 207 13.19 11.02 -1.98
C GLY A 207 14.33 10.56 -2.87
N ARG A 208 15.54 10.39 -2.34
CA ARG A 208 16.64 9.77 -3.08
C ARG A 208 16.46 8.25 -3.02
N GLU A 209 16.25 7.63 -4.18
CA GLU A 209 16.07 6.18 -4.34
C GLU A 209 17.40 5.38 -4.22
N ASP A 210 18.53 6.03 -3.95
CA ASP A 210 19.87 5.41 -3.90
C ASP A 210 20.20 4.75 -2.54
N LEU A 211 19.34 3.86 -2.03
CA LEU A 211 19.65 2.96 -0.90
C LEU A 211 19.37 1.50 -1.22
#